data_AF-A0ABD0RAN0-F1
#
_entry.id   AF-A0ABD0RAN0-F1
#
_cell.length_a   1.000
_cell.length_b   1.000
_cell.length_c   1.000
_cell.angle_alpha   90.00
_cell.angle_beta   90.00
_cell.angle_gamma   90.00
#
_symmetry.space_group_name_H-M   'P 1'
#
loop_
_entity.id
_entity.type
_entity.pdbx_description
1 polymer ?
#
loop_
_entity_poly.entity_id
_entity_poly.type
_entity_poly.pdbx_seq_one_letter_code
_entity_poly.pdbx_strand_id
1 'polypeptide(L)'
;ACFLTLDPNTANEYLSLSEENRKVTRVKENQSYPDHPDRFDYCDQVLCRESVCGRCYWEIEWSGDTGVFISVSYKSISRKGDGDECRFGYNDQSWSLYCFPYSYSFIHNNIETDLHVKPIIISRRAGVLNKIFGVGVCDDDDDDDDDDDDDDDDDDDDDDDYDISTVGVCDDDDDDDDDDDDDDDDYDISTVGVSDSNIYRVGVPKICRGGVSYSTRVRVSGCNIYRIGVYVDVSAGTLSFYSISRNTMSLIHTEQITFTQTLYPGFCVSSLVSSDYGSSVSLC
;
A
#
# COMPACT_ATOMS: atom_id res chain seq x y z
N ALA A 1 -20.73 12.07 -16.69
CA ALA A 1 -19.77 12.19 -15.58
C ALA A 1 -19.24 13.62 -15.55
N CYS A 2 -18.70 14.07 -14.42
CA CYS A 2 -17.95 15.30 -14.28
C CYS A 2 -16.47 15.03 -14.57
N PHE A 3 -15.79 15.97 -15.24
CA PHE A 3 -14.34 15.93 -15.34
C PHE A 3 -13.74 16.63 -14.10
N LEU A 4 -12.79 15.97 -13.45
CA LEU A 4 -12.14 16.42 -12.22
C LEU A 4 -10.61 16.24 -12.35
N THR A 5 -9.86 17.11 -11.70
CA THR A 5 -8.40 17.07 -11.52
C THR A 5 -8.04 17.43 -10.08
N LEU A 6 -6.98 16.83 -9.54
CA LEU A 6 -6.48 17.07 -8.18
C LEU A 6 -5.68 18.39 -8.14
N ASP A 7 -5.87 19.19 -7.09
CA ASP A 7 -5.22 20.50 -6.95
C ASP A 7 -3.89 20.38 -6.17
N PRO A 8 -2.71 20.52 -6.83
CA PRO A 8 -1.39 20.45 -6.18
C PRO A 8 -1.13 21.61 -5.20
N ASN A 9 -1.99 22.63 -5.17
CA ASN A 9 -1.93 23.70 -4.18
C ASN A 9 -2.66 23.34 -2.87
N THR A 10 -3.36 22.20 -2.84
CA THR A 10 -4.05 21.66 -1.66
C THR A 10 -3.39 20.40 -1.11
N ALA A 11 -2.78 19.57 -1.97
CA ALA A 11 -2.19 18.29 -1.62
C ALA A 11 -1.14 18.38 -0.51
N ASN A 12 -1.24 17.51 0.50
CA ASN A 12 -0.20 17.34 1.50
C ASN A 12 1.14 16.86 0.91
N GLU A 13 2.26 17.12 1.58
CA GLU A 13 3.60 16.76 1.11
C GLU A 13 3.88 15.25 1.04
N TYR A 14 3.15 14.39 1.77
CA TYR A 14 3.26 12.92 1.66
C TYR A 14 2.43 12.32 0.51
N LEU A 15 1.76 13.16 -0.30
CA LEU A 15 0.93 12.74 -1.42
C LEU A 15 1.58 13.05 -2.77
N SER A 16 1.98 12.03 -3.50
CA SER A 16 2.45 12.19 -4.88
C SER A 16 1.28 12.23 -5.86
N LEU A 17 1.15 13.33 -6.60
CA LEU A 17 0.18 13.48 -7.69
C LEU A 17 0.76 13.03 -9.04
N SER A 18 -0.02 12.25 -9.77
CA SER A 18 0.38 11.62 -11.04
C SER A 18 -0.80 11.47 -12.01
N GLU A 19 -0.57 10.89 -13.19
CA GLU A 19 -1.58 10.66 -14.24
C GLU A 19 -2.32 11.98 -14.62
N GLU A 20 -1.57 13.05 -14.95
CA GLU A 20 -2.13 14.41 -15.21
C GLU A 20 -2.97 14.98 -14.04
N ASN A 21 -2.50 14.76 -12.80
CA ASN A 21 -3.23 15.03 -11.56
C ASN A 21 -4.59 14.31 -11.48
N ARG A 22 -4.74 13.15 -12.12
CA ARG A 22 -5.91 12.26 -11.94
C ARG A 22 -5.72 11.28 -10.80
N LYS A 23 -4.49 11.08 -10.34
CA LYS A 23 -4.14 10.11 -9.29
C LYS A 23 -3.35 10.71 -8.15
N VAL A 24 -3.66 10.25 -6.95
CA VAL A 24 -2.90 10.48 -5.72
C VAL A 24 -2.40 9.16 -5.15
N THR A 25 -1.13 9.11 -4.72
CA THR A 25 -0.52 7.95 -4.05
C THR A 25 0.22 8.42 -2.79
N ARG A 26 0.10 7.70 -1.67
CA ARG A 26 0.90 7.98 -0.47
C ARG A 26 2.34 7.50 -0.67
N VAL A 27 3.30 8.39 -0.43
CA VAL A 27 4.74 8.14 -0.56
C VAL A 27 5.49 8.45 0.75
N LYS A 28 6.72 7.93 0.88
CA LYS A 28 7.59 8.16 2.05
C LYS A 28 8.31 9.50 2.00
N GLU A 29 8.63 9.97 0.80
CA GLU A 29 9.44 11.16 0.54
C GLU A 29 8.56 12.40 0.39
N ASN A 30 8.84 13.45 1.17
CA ASN A 30 8.17 14.75 1.07
C ASN A 30 8.29 15.30 -0.36
N GLN A 31 7.14 15.48 -1.02
CA GLN A 31 7.05 16.04 -2.36
C GLN A 31 7.33 17.54 -2.30
N SER A 32 8.24 18.04 -3.14
CA SER A 32 8.72 19.43 -3.15
C SER A 32 7.70 20.44 -3.71
N TYR A 33 6.49 20.45 -3.16
CA TYR A 33 5.45 21.42 -3.53
C TYR A 33 5.75 22.82 -2.96
N PRO A 34 5.48 23.91 -3.71
CA PRO A 34 5.58 25.27 -3.17
C PRO A 34 4.67 25.49 -1.96
N ASP A 35 5.09 26.32 -1.00
CA ASP A 35 4.22 26.73 0.11
C ASP A 35 2.95 27.43 -0.43
N HIS A 36 1.82 27.14 0.21
CA HIS A 36 0.51 27.62 -0.20
C HIS A 36 -0.50 27.60 0.98
N PRO A 37 -1.34 28.64 1.15
CA PRO A 37 -2.31 28.69 2.25
C PRO A 37 -3.35 27.57 2.18
N ASP A 38 -3.79 27.16 0.99
CA ASP A 38 -4.79 26.08 0.82
C ASP A 38 -4.20 24.66 1.04
N ARG A 39 -2.88 24.52 1.28
CA ARG A 39 -2.19 23.23 1.44
C ARG A 39 -2.47 22.59 2.79
N PHE A 40 -2.93 21.34 2.81
CA PHE A 40 -3.00 20.54 4.03
C PHE A 40 -1.59 20.22 4.56
N ASP A 41 -1.27 20.62 5.80
CA ASP A 41 0.07 20.42 6.38
C ASP A 41 0.22 19.10 7.15
N TYR A 42 -0.78 18.70 7.95
CA TYR A 42 -0.70 17.51 8.80
C TYR A 42 -1.42 16.27 8.23
N CYS A 43 -2.66 16.43 7.75
CA CYS A 43 -3.44 15.31 7.22
C CYS A 43 -3.14 15.05 5.74
N ASP A 44 -2.97 13.77 5.37
CA ASP A 44 -2.62 13.26 4.03
C ASP A 44 -3.75 13.43 3.00
N GLN A 45 -4.10 14.68 2.70
CA GLN A 45 -5.32 15.07 2.00
C GLN A 45 -5.08 15.94 0.77
N VAL A 46 -6.02 15.87 -0.18
CA VAL A 46 -6.07 16.68 -1.40
C VAL A 46 -7.52 16.98 -1.78
N LEU A 47 -7.80 18.17 -2.33
CA LEU A 47 -9.07 18.48 -3.00
C LEU A 47 -8.90 18.43 -4.53
N CYS A 48 -10.01 18.19 -5.23
CA CYS A 48 -10.11 18.52 -6.64
C CYS A 48 -10.13 20.04 -6.84
N ARG A 49 -9.64 20.48 -8.00
CA ARG A 49 -9.61 21.88 -8.43
C ARG A 49 -11.00 22.38 -8.83
N GLU A 50 -11.79 21.50 -9.44
CA GLU A 50 -13.16 21.79 -9.89
C GLU A 50 -14.17 21.57 -8.77
N SER A 51 -15.08 22.53 -8.62
CA SER A 51 -16.27 22.40 -7.81
C SER A 51 -17.34 21.55 -8.48
N VAL A 52 -18.15 20.82 -7.70
CA VAL A 52 -19.36 20.16 -8.19
C VAL A 52 -20.59 21.06 -8.04
N CYS A 53 -21.46 21.09 -9.05
CA CYS A 53 -22.67 21.89 -9.07
C CYS A 53 -23.80 21.18 -9.82
N GLY A 54 -25.06 21.53 -9.52
CA GLY A 54 -26.23 20.91 -10.13
C GLY A 54 -26.29 19.40 -9.83
N ARG A 55 -26.27 18.57 -10.89
CA ARG A 55 -26.15 17.11 -10.80
C ARG A 55 -24.79 16.66 -11.31
N CYS A 56 -24.00 16.06 -10.42
CA CYS A 56 -22.66 15.58 -10.73
C CYS A 56 -22.51 14.09 -10.40
N TYR A 57 -21.69 13.40 -11.19
CA TYR A 57 -21.33 12.00 -10.99
C TYR A 57 -19.89 11.76 -11.43
N TRP A 58 -19.09 11.09 -10.62
CA TRP A 58 -17.74 10.65 -10.96
C TRP A 58 -17.47 9.27 -10.36
N GLU A 59 -16.49 8.58 -10.94
CA GLU A 59 -16.01 7.28 -10.45
C GLU A 59 -14.55 7.43 -10.01
N ILE A 60 -14.17 6.71 -8.96
CA ILE A 60 -12.77 6.54 -8.57
C ILE A 60 -12.45 5.06 -8.41
N GLU A 61 -11.23 4.69 -8.76
CA GLU A 61 -10.60 3.44 -8.33
C GLU A 61 -9.66 3.72 -7.16
N TRP A 62 -9.67 2.86 -6.15
CA TRP A 62 -8.69 2.92 -5.06
C TRP A 62 -8.10 1.55 -4.76
N SER A 63 -6.88 1.55 -4.23
CA SER A 63 -6.15 0.35 -3.83
C SER A 63 -5.28 0.63 -2.60
N GLY A 64 -5.09 -0.38 -1.76
CA GLY A 64 -4.27 -0.31 -0.56
C GLY A 64 -4.89 -1.11 0.58
N ASP A 65 -4.10 -1.38 1.61
CA ASP A 65 -4.55 -2.21 2.74
C ASP A 65 -5.05 -1.36 3.94
N THR A 66 -4.82 -0.05 3.91
CA THR A 66 -5.24 0.93 4.95
C THR A 66 -6.58 1.60 4.73
N GLY A 67 -7.12 1.54 3.51
CA GLY A 67 -8.30 2.30 3.13
C GLY A 67 -8.05 3.78 2.84
N VAL A 68 -9.10 4.43 2.33
CA VAL A 68 -9.09 5.82 1.85
C VAL A 68 -10.39 6.53 2.24
N PHE A 69 -10.35 7.86 2.39
CA PHE A 69 -11.56 8.66 2.57
C PHE A 69 -11.94 9.31 1.25
N ILE A 70 -13.16 9.07 0.78
CA ILE A 70 -13.75 9.66 -0.43
C ILE A 70 -14.77 10.70 0.02
N SER A 71 -14.51 11.97 -0.25
CA SER A 71 -15.15 13.07 0.46
C SER A 71 -15.71 14.12 -0.49
N VAL A 72 -16.69 14.88 0.00
CA VAL A 72 -17.03 16.21 -0.50
C VAL A 72 -16.93 17.21 0.64
N SER A 73 -16.39 18.40 0.36
CA SER A 73 -16.11 19.43 1.36
C SER A 73 -16.41 20.82 0.82
N TYR A 74 -16.81 21.75 1.68
CA TYR A 74 -16.71 23.18 1.36
C TYR A 74 -15.24 23.61 1.27
N LYS A 75 -14.94 24.65 0.47
CA LYS A 75 -13.55 25.14 0.36
C LYS A 75 -13.04 25.77 1.67
N SER A 76 -13.93 26.18 2.57
CA SER A 76 -13.62 26.81 3.86
C SER A 76 -13.16 25.86 4.98
N ILE A 77 -13.05 24.54 4.74
CA ILE A 77 -12.43 23.59 5.69
C ILE A 77 -11.01 24.03 6.07
N SER A 78 -10.61 23.81 7.33
CA SER A 78 -9.25 24.15 7.78
C SER A 78 -8.20 23.36 7.00
N ARG A 79 -7.02 23.94 6.88
CA ARG A 79 -5.86 23.38 6.15
C ARG A 79 -4.66 23.12 7.04
N LYS A 80 -4.70 23.62 8.28
CA LYS A 80 -3.51 23.73 9.13
C LYS A 80 -3.78 23.10 10.51
N GLY A 81 -2.79 22.36 11.01
CA GLY A 81 -2.82 21.71 12.32
C GLY A 81 -3.36 20.28 12.32
N ASP A 82 -3.22 19.61 13.46
CA ASP A 82 -3.49 18.18 13.67
C ASP A 82 -4.93 17.84 14.08
N GLY A 83 -5.72 18.86 14.41
CA GLY A 83 -7.10 18.74 14.87
C GLY A 83 -8.14 18.41 13.78
N ASP A 84 -9.28 17.90 14.23
CA ASP A 84 -10.43 17.43 13.44
C ASP A 84 -11.01 18.49 12.47
N GLU A 85 -10.81 19.79 12.75
CA GLU A 85 -11.17 20.94 11.91
C GLU A 85 -10.62 20.86 10.47
N CYS A 86 -9.53 20.12 10.24
CA CYS A 86 -8.92 19.94 8.92
C CYS A 86 -9.22 18.58 8.27
N ARG A 87 -9.64 17.56 9.04
CA ARG A 87 -9.74 16.17 8.59
C ARG A 87 -11.12 15.88 8.00
N PHE A 88 -11.18 15.39 6.77
CA PHE A 88 -12.45 15.13 6.08
C PHE A 88 -13.36 14.17 6.89
N GLY A 89 -14.60 14.60 7.13
CA GLY A 89 -15.60 13.89 7.93
C GLY A 89 -15.59 14.26 9.43
N TYR A 90 -14.52 14.83 9.96
CA TYR A 90 -14.40 15.11 11.41
C TYR A 90 -14.90 16.52 11.80
N ASN A 91 -15.41 17.29 10.83
CA ASN A 91 -15.97 18.64 10.96
C ASN A 91 -17.31 18.78 10.23
N ASP A 92 -18.01 19.89 10.45
CA ASP A 92 -19.31 20.21 9.84
C ASP A 92 -19.23 20.64 8.36
N GLN A 93 -18.01 20.82 7.83
CA GLN A 93 -17.76 21.32 6.47
C GLN A 93 -17.51 20.21 5.45
N SER A 94 -17.49 18.93 5.87
CA SER A 94 -17.17 17.80 5.01
C SER A 94 -17.96 16.53 5.33
N TRP A 95 -18.21 15.73 4.29
CA TRP A 95 -18.93 14.46 4.34
C TRP A 95 -18.09 13.40 3.63
N SER A 96 -17.81 12.29 4.31
CA SER A 96 -16.81 11.33 3.88
C SER A 96 -17.32 9.90 3.95
N LEU A 97 -17.09 9.14 2.87
CA LEU A 97 -17.10 7.69 2.92
C LEU A 97 -15.67 7.22 3.19
N TYR A 98 -15.42 6.65 4.37
CA TYR A 98 -14.21 5.87 4.61
C TYR A 98 -14.39 4.48 3.99
N CYS A 99 -13.47 4.10 3.11
CA CYS A 99 -13.44 2.82 2.43
C CYS A 99 -12.27 1.99 2.95
N PHE A 100 -12.57 0.90 3.63
CA PHE A 100 -11.59 -0.08 4.09
C PHE A 100 -11.73 -1.38 3.27
N PRO A 101 -10.73 -2.27 3.18
CA PRO A 101 -10.81 -3.49 2.36
C PRO A 101 -12.00 -4.43 2.68
N TYR A 102 -12.59 -4.32 3.87
CA TYR A 102 -13.63 -5.22 4.38
C TYR A 102 -14.92 -4.53 4.87
N SER A 103 -14.93 -3.20 5.00
CA SER A 103 -16.05 -2.40 5.53
C SER A 103 -16.11 -1.00 4.90
N TYR A 104 -17.24 -0.32 5.07
CA TYR A 104 -17.41 1.08 4.74
C TYR A 104 -17.97 1.82 5.95
N SER A 105 -17.48 3.02 6.23
CA SER A 105 -18.07 3.91 7.23
C SER A 105 -18.45 5.24 6.60
N PHE A 106 -19.60 5.80 6.95
CA PHE A 106 -19.90 7.20 6.66
C PHE A 106 -19.55 8.08 7.85
N ILE A 107 -18.87 9.21 7.60
CA ILE A 107 -18.31 10.07 8.64
C ILE A 107 -18.63 11.54 8.31
N HIS A 108 -19.26 12.23 9.26
CA HIS A 108 -19.56 13.66 9.20
C HIS A 108 -19.62 14.26 10.61
N ASN A 109 -19.04 15.46 10.80
CA ASN A 109 -19.00 16.16 12.09
C ASN A 109 -18.56 15.28 13.28
N ASN A 110 -17.53 14.44 13.06
CA ASN A 110 -17.00 13.47 14.04
C ASN A 110 -18.01 12.41 14.52
N ILE A 111 -19.05 12.16 13.72
CA ILE A 111 -19.99 11.03 13.89
C ILE A 111 -19.68 9.99 12.82
N GLU A 112 -19.18 8.84 13.23
CA GLU A 112 -18.99 7.66 12.38
C GLU A 112 -20.23 6.76 12.41
N THR A 113 -20.63 6.26 11.24
CA THR A 113 -21.71 5.28 11.04
C THR A 113 -21.17 4.12 10.20
N ASP A 114 -21.02 2.94 10.81
CA ASP A 114 -20.69 1.70 10.10
C ASP A 114 -21.82 1.33 9.12
N LEU A 115 -21.43 0.92 7.91
CA LEU A 115 -22.35 0.62 6.82
C LEU A 115 -22.29 -0.87 6.50
N HIS A 116 -23.42 -1.56 6.70
CA HIS A 116 -23.55 -3.01 6.51
C HIS A 116 -23.52 -3.48 5.03
N VAL A 117 -22.80 -2.77 4.15
CA VAL A 117 -22.58 -3.10 2.73
C VAL A 117 -21.15 -3.60 2.57
N LYS A 118 -20.96 -4.79 1.98
CA LYS A 118 -19.63 -5.39 1.83
C LYS A 118 -18.90 -4.82 0.60
N PRO A 119 -17.61 -4.44 0.70
CA PRO A 119 -16.81 -4.02 -0.45
C PRO A 119 -16.72 -5.08 -1.55
N ILE A 120 -16.70 -4.61 -2.81
CA ILE A 120 -16.56 -5.48 -3.99
C ILE A 120 -15.19 -5.23 -4.63
N ILE A 121 -14.32 -6.24 -4.59
CA ILE A 121 -13.02 -6.23 -5.29
C ILE A 121 -13.27 -6.39 -6.79
N ILE A 122 -12.83 -5.43 -7.60
CA ILE A 122 -13.00 -5.47 -9.07
C ILE A 122 -11.82 -6.12 -9.80
N SER A 123 -10.63 -6.09 -9.19
CA SER A 123 -9.43 -6.73 -9.70
C SER A 123 -8.45 -7.03 -8.57
N ARG A 124 -7.66 -8.09 -8.72
CA ARG A 124 -6.45 -8.34 -7.93
C ARG A 124 -5.25 -8.10 -8.83
N ARG A 125 -4.51 -7.01 -8.62
CA ARG A 125 -3.17 -6.87 -9.20
C ARG A 125 -2.22 -7.72 -8.36
N ALA A 126 -2.08 -9.00 -8.72
CA ALA A 126 -0.88 -9.74 -8.33
C ALA A 126 0.35 -8.95 -8.82
N GLY A 127 1.35 -8.79 -7.96
CA GLY A 127 2.58 -8.09 -8.34
C GLY A 127 3.22 -8.78 -9.54
N VAL A 128 3.35 -8.07 -10.66
CA VAL A 128 3.85 -8.64 -11.92
C VAL A 128 5.36 -8.79 -11.83
N LEU A 129 5.82 -9.92 -11.27
CA LEU A 129 7.23 -10.28 -11.17
C LEU A 129 7.87 -10.65 -12.52
N ASN A 130 7.09 -10.64 -13.61
CA ASN A 130 7.55 -10.86 -14.99
C ASN A 130 8.13 -9.58 -15.63
N LYS A 131 9.12 -8.95 -14.97
CA LYS A 131 9.98 -7.94 -15.64
C LYS A 131 11.37 -7.67 -15.01
N ILE A 132 11.81 -8.49 -14.05
CA ILE A 132 13.14 -8.34 -13.41
C ILE A 132 14.10 -9.45 -13.85
N PHE A 133 13.63 -10.69 -13.97
CA PHE A 133 14.37 -11.73 -14.67
C PHE A 133 14.16 -11.58 -16.18
N GLY A 134 15.22 -11.15 -16.86
CA GLY A 134 15.29 -11.19 -18.32
C GLY A 134 15.43 -12.62 -18.79
N VAL A 135 14.30 -13.33 -18.92
CA VAL A 135 14.24 -14.62 -19.62
C VAL A 135 14.43 -14.35 -21.11
N GLY A 136 15.68 -14.18 -21.52
CA GLY A 136 16.06 -14.34 -22.90
C GLY A 136 15.79 -15.79 -23.28
N VAL A 137 15.00 -16.00 -24.33
CA VAL A 137 14.87 -17.32 -24.94
C VAL A 137 16.14 -17.51 -25.77
N CYS A 138 17.06 -18.31 -25.27
CA CYS A 138 18.13 -18.88 -26.07
C CYS A 138 17.54 -20.06 -26.84
N ASP A 139 17.08 -19.77 -28.05
CA ASP A 139 16.88 -20.79 -29.08
C ASP A 139 18.28 -21.19 -29.58
N ASP A 140 18.89 -22.18 -28.92
CA ASP A 140 20.11 -22.85 -29.39
C ASP A 140 19.68 -24.23 -29.93
N ASP A 141 19.66 -24.35 -31.26
CA ASP A 141 19.40 -25.61 -31.98
C ASP A 141 20.60 -26.59 -31.85
N ASP A 142 20.32 -27.89 -32.04
CA ASP A 142 21.19 -29.01 -32.46
C ASP A 142 22.73 -28.90 -32.34
N ASP A 143 23.35 -29.86 -31.63
CA ASP A 143 24.30 -30.82 -32.24
C ASP A 143 24.79 -31.91 -31.23
N ASP A 144 24.52 -33.17 -31.59
CA ASP A 144 25.32 -34.42 -31.50
C ASP A 144 26.19 -34.84 -30.27
N ASP A 145 25.93 -36.09 -29.87
CA ASP A 145 26.88 -37.22 -29.66
C ASP A 145 27.66 -37.51 -28.34
N ASP A 146 27.95 -38.82 -28.24
CA ASP A 146 28.93 -39.62 -27.46
C ASP A 146 28.79 -39.83 -25.93
N ASP A 147 28.29 -41.05 -25.63
CA ASP A 147 28.88 -42.13 -24.82
C ASP A 147 29.06 -42.06 -23.28
N ASP A 148 28.43 -43.04 -22.63
CA ASP A 148 28.98 -44.05 -21.69
C ASP A 148 30.31 -43.77 -20.95
N ASP A 149 30.28 -43.93 -19.62
CA ASP A 149 30.93 -45.09 -18.97
C ASP A 149 30.38 -45.28 -17.53
N ASP A 150 30.23 -46.54 -17.11
CA ASP A 150 30.01 -46.95 -15.71
C ASP A 150 31.38 -47.04 -14.98
N ASP A 151 31.42 -46.91 -13.65
CA ASP A 151 32.48 -47.53 -12.80
C ASP A 151 32.10 -47.48 -11.29
N ASP A 152 31.54 -48.59 -10.81
CA ASP A 152 31.90 -49.42 -9.63
C ASP A 152 32.15 -48.88 -8.18
N ASP A 153 32.10 -49.87 -7.27
CA ASP A 153 32.57 -50.01 -5.88
C ASP A 153 31.79 -49.35 -4.70
N ASP A 154 31.04 -50.20 -4.00
CA ASP A 154 30.79 -50.15 -2.54
C ASP A 154 32.08 -50.55 -1.76
N ASP A 155 32.26 -50.07 -0.52
CA ASP A 155 32.57 -50.88 0.71
C ASP A 155 33.20 -50.07 1.89
N ASP A 156 33.24 -50.72 3.06
CA ASP A 156 34.02 -50.48 4.30
C ASP A 156 33.73 -49.24 5.20
N ASP A 157 32.85 -49.46 6.19
CA ASP A 157 33.16 -49.54 7.64
C ASP A 157 34.23 -48.62 8.30
N ASP A 158 33.88 -47.97 9.43
CA ASP A 158 34.34 -48.45 10.77
C ASP A 158 33.60 -47.73 11.96
N ASP A 159 33.67 -48.34 13.15
CA ASP A 159 32.85 -48.13 14.37
C ASP A 159 33.35 -47.04 15.40
N ASP A 160 32.69 -47.00 16.58
CA ASP A 160 33.15 -46.50 17.91
C ASP A 160 33.15 -44.97 18.23
N ASP A 161 32.83 -44.47 19.45
CA ASP A 161 32.12 -45.05 20.62
C ASP A 161 31.57 -43.92 21.57
N TYR A 162 30.88 -44.31 22.65
CA TYR A 162 30.20 -43.60 23.76
C TYR A 162 30.97 -42.42 24.43
N ASP A 163 30.31 -41.29 24.71
CA ASP A 163 29.57 -40.91 25.94
C ASP A 163 30.41 -40.75 27.24
N ILE A 164 30.40 -39.55 27.82
CA ILE A 164 30.02 -39.33 29.23
C ILE A 164 29.78 -37.84 29.54
N SER A 165 28.96 -37.57 30.56
CA SER A 165 28.48 -36.24 30.94
C SER A 165 29.21 -35.59 32.14
N THR A 166 29.10 -34.26 32.19
CA THR A 166 29.05 -33.36 33.37
C THR A 166 30.33 -32.77 34.02
N VAL A 167 30.38 -31.43 33.94
CA VAL A 167 30.94 -30.38 34.84
C VAL A 167 32.38 -30.42 35.36
N GLY A 168 33.11 -29.35 35.02
CA GLY A 168 34.19 -28.77 35.80
C GLY A 168 34.18 -27.24 35.65
N VAL A 169 34.09 -26.52 36.77
CA VAL A 169 34.37 -25.08 36.91
C VAL A 169 35.89 -24.84 36.88
N CYS A 170 36.48 -23.67 36.63
CA CYS A 170 35.98 -22.27 36.64
C CYS A 170 37.02 -21.29 36.01
N ASP A 171 36.56 -20.06 35.74
CA ASP A 171 37.24 -18.75 35.89
C ASP A 171 38.50 -18.36 35.06
N ASP A 172 38.66 -17.04 34.88
CA ASP A 172 39.85 -16.22 34.54
C ASP A 172 40.58 -16.47 33.18
N ASP A 173 41.30 -15.53 32.54
CA ASP A 173 41.26 -14.04 32.38
C ASP A 173 42.30 -13.68 31.25
N ASP A 174 42.44 -12.40 30.88
CA ASP A 174 43.57 -11.77 30.11
C ASP A 174 43.80 -12.23 28.63
N ASP A 175 44.40 -11.49 27.67
CA ASP A 175 44.64 -10.04 27.42
C ASP A 175 45.11 -9.84 25.95
N ASP A 176 45.14 -8.57 25.46
CA ASP A 176 45.79 -8.05 24.21
C ASP A 176 45.33 -8.66 22.84
N ASP A 177 45.60 -8.17 21.60
CA ASP A 177 46.42 -7.12 20.96
C ASP A 177 45.85 -6.92 19.51
N ASP A 178 45.80 -5.76 18.82
CA ASP A 178 44.92 -4.57 19.00
C ASP A 178 44.49 -4.03 17.57
N ASP A 179 43.89 -2.82 17.45
CA ASP A 179 43.77 -1.93 16.24
C ASP A 179 42.63 -2.05 15.16
N ASP A 180 42.47 -0.91 14.45
CA ASP A 180 41.79 -0.59 13.16
C ASP A 180 40.23 -0.48 13.04
N ASP A 181 39.71 0.67 13.49
CA ASP A 181 38.92 1.72 12.77
C ASP A 181 37.81 1.43 11.72
N ASP A 182 36.84 2.36 11.70
CA ASP A 182 35.66 2.45 10.82
C ASP A 182 35.99 2.53 9.30
N ASP A 183 35.18 1.89 8.44
CA ASP A 183 34.23 2.60 7.55
C ASP A 183 33.24 1.64 6.83
N ASP A 184 32.14 2.20 6.30
CA ASP A 184 31.02 1.45 5.68
C ASP A 184 31.38 0.71 4.37
N ASP A 185 30.88 -0.54 4.23
CA ASP A 185 30.61 -1.16 2.92
C ASP A 185 29.21 -1.83 2.92
N ASP A 186 28.24 -1.18 2.25
CA ASP A 186 26.81 -1.50 2.23
C ASP A 186 26.49 -2.77 1.40
N TYR A 187 25.91 -3.81 2.00
CA TYR A 187 25.15 -4.81 1.23
C TYR A 187 23.91 -5.42 1.92
N ASP A 188 22.79 -5.31 1.20
CA ASP A 188 21.45 -5.85 1.45
C ASP A 188 21.41 -7.31 1.94
N ILE A 189 20.76 -7.54 3.09
CA ILE A 189 20.48 -8.87 3.64
C ILE A 189 19.20 -8.86 4.50
N SER A 190 18.53 -10.01 4.63
CA SER A 190 17.09 -10.00 4.32
C SER A 190 16.20 -10.95 5.19
N THR A 191 14.94 -10.62 5.50
CA THR A 191 14.18 -11.15 6.69
C THR A 191 13.21 -12.35 6.49
N VAL A 192 13.36 -13.40 7.30
CA VAL A 192 12.65 -14.71 7.33
C VAL A 192 11.38 -14.69 8.27
N GLY A 193 10.50 -15.69 8.50
CA GLY A 193 9.95 -16.85 7.77
C GLY A 193 8.73 -17.44 8.55
N VAL A 194 8.11 -18.56 8.11
CA VAL A 194 6.95 -19.28 8.75
C VAL A 194 5.52 -18.76 8.41
N SER A 195 4.62 -19.75 8.26
CA SER A 195 3.20 -19.82 7.83
C SER A 195 2.15 -19.22 8.78
N ASP A 196 0.86 -19.04 8.40
CA ASP A 196 0.13 -19.22 7.12
C ASP A 196 -0.95 -18.11 7.02
N SER A 197 -1.48 -17.73 5.86
CA SER A 197 -1.56 -18.43 4.57
C SER A 197 -1.09 -17.59 3.38
N ASN A 198 -0.79 -18.24 2.25
CA ASN A 198 -0.14 -17.69 1.04
C ASN A 198 1.36 -17.38 1.21
N ILE A 199 2.12 -18.31 1.79
CA ILE A 199 3.57 -18.36 1.64
C ILE A 199 3.92 -19.46 0.63
N TYR A 200 4.52 -19.09 -0.49
CA TYR A 200 5.09 -20.04 -1.45
C TYR A 200 6.56 -20.29 -1.11
N ARG A 201 6.99 -21.56 -1.11
CA ARG A 201 8.42 -21.93 -1.06
C ARG A 201 8.97 -21.94 -2.49
N VAL A 202 10.05 -21.20 -2.73
CA VAL A 202 10.87 -21.33 -3.95
C VAL A 202 11.91 -22.44 -3.71
N GLY A 203 12.38 -23.09 -4.78
CA GLY A 203 13.39 -24.15 -4.72
C GLY A 203 14.76 -23.67 -4.21
N VAL A 204 15.56 -24.62 -3.70
CA VAL A 204 16.82 -24.34 -2.99
C VAL A 204 18.02 -24.25 -3.95
N PRO A 205 18.87 -23.22 -3.85
CA PRO A 205 20.26 -23.29 -4.29
C PRO A 205 21.09 -24.19 -3.35
N LYS A 206 22.13 -24.87 -3.86
CA LYS A 206 23.04 -25.67 -3.02
C LYS A 206 23.97 -24.77 -2.19
N ILE A 207 24.44 -25.30 -1.06
CA ILE A 207 25.34 -24.60 -0.12
C ILE A 207 26.78 -24.61 -0.64
N CYS A 208 27.45 -23.46 -0.62
CA CYS A 208 28.90 -23.36 -0.56
C CYS A 208 29.33 -22.95 0.87
N ARG A 209 30.52 -23.37 1.32
CA ARG A 209 30.98 -23.15 2.71
C ARG A 209 31.23 -21.66 2.99
N GLY A 210 30.78 -21.18 4.16
CA GLY A 210 31.34 -19.97 4.79
C GLY A 210 30.54 -18.66 4.67
N GLY A 211 29.20 -18.68 4.77
CA GLY A 211 28.41 -17.45 4.83
C GLY A 211 27.11 -17.59 5.64
N VAL A 212 26.74 -16.57 6.42
CA VAL A 212 25.47 -16.50 7.15
C VAL A 212 24.36 -16.08 6.17
N SER A 213 23.27 -16.83 6.12
CA SER A 213 22.15 -16.57 5.20
C SER A 213 20.97 -15.89 5.87
N TYR A 214 20.38 -14.92 5.18
CA TYR A 214 19.16 -14.21 5.57
C TYR A 214 18.31 -14.02 4.29
N SER A 215 17.01 -14.41 4.26
CA SER A 215 16.14 -14.30 3.05
C SER A 215 14.80 -13.55 3.26
N THR A 216 14.60 -12.41 2.55
CA THR A 216 13.43 -11.51 2.68
C THR A 216 12.13 -12.10 2.12
N ARG A 217 11.21 -12.39 3.04
CA ARG A 217 10.07 -11.52 3.39
C ARG A 217 9.47 -10.50 2.41
N VAL A 218 9.60 -10.62 1.09
CA VAL A 218 8.94 -9.67 0.15
C VAL A 218 7.43 -9.83 0.29
N ARG A 219 6.74 -8.82 0.85
CA ARG A 219 5.28 -8.73 0.81
C ARG A 219 4.83 -8.34 -0.61
N VAL A 220 4.58 -9.33 -1.46
CA VAL A 220 3.80 -9.12 -2.68
C VAL A 220 2.33 -8.97 -2.28
N SER A 221 1.94 -7.83 -1.70
CA SER A 221 0.53 -7.51 -1.48
C SER A 221 -0.13 -7.41 -2.84
N GLY A 222 -1.07 -8.33 -3.10
CA GLY A 222 -1.80 -8.39 -4.37
C GLY A 222 -2.88 -7.30 -4.39
N CYS A 223 -2.49 -6.05 -4.67
CA CYS A 223 -3.33 -4.87 -4.54
C CYS A 223 -4.75 -5.11 -5.10
N ASN A 224 -5.70 -5.22 -4.18
CA ASN A 224 -7.12 -5.22 -4.50
C ASN A 224 -7.46 -3.83 -5.02
N ILE A 225 -8.09 -3.77 -6.19
CA ILE A 225 -8.70 -2.55 -6.70
C ILE A 225 -10.18 -2.60 -6.39
N TYR A 226 -10.68 -1.52 -5.81
CA TYR A 226 -12.10 -1.26 -5.55
C TYR A 226 -12.52 -0.06 -6.39
N ARG A 227 -13.77 -0.03 -6.89
CA ARG A 227 -14.30 1.15 -7.59
C ARG A 227 -15.53 1.69 -6.88
N ILE A 228 -15.54 3.01 -6.67
CA ILE A 228 -16.61 3.75 -6.01
C ILE A 228 -17.15 4.81 -6.96
N GLY A 229 -18.47 4.82 -7.15
CA GLY A 229 -19.18 5.94 -7.78
C GLY A 229 -19.68 6.92 -6.73
N VAL A 230 -19.56 8.21 -7.00
CA VAL A 230 -20.12 9.27 -6.14
C VAL A 230 -21.08 10.11 -6.97
N TYR A 231 -22.28 10.34 -6.44
CA TYR A 231 -23.32 11.18 -7.02
C TYR A 231 -23.67 12.33 -6.08
N VAL A 232 -23.87 13.52 -6.64
CA VAL A 232 -24.35 14.71 -5.93
C VAL A 232 -25.48 15.35 -6.72
N ASP A 233 -26.62 15.58 -6.08
CA ASP A 233 -27.65 16.52 -6.55
C ASP A 233 -27.71 17.69 -5.56
N VAL A 234 -27.07 18.80 -5.93
CA VAL A 234 -27.05 20.03 -5.12
C VAL A 234 -28.44 20.66 -5.00
N SER A 235 -29.33 20.43 -5.96
CA SER A 235 -30.70 20.97 -5.95
C SER A 235 -31.67 20.15 -5.11
N ALA A 236 -31.43 18.85 -4.97
CA ALA A 236 -32.20 17.95 -4.12
C ALA A 236 -31.58 17.72 -2.73
N GLY A 237 -30.39 18.28 -2.46
CA GLY A 237 -29.68 18.09 -1.19
C GLY A 237 -29.19 16.65 -0.99
N THR A 238 -28.79 15.96 -2.06
CA THR A 238 -28.47 14.52 -2.02
C THR A 238 -27.00 14.25 -2.31
N LEU A 239 -26.36 13.45 -1.45
CA LEU A 239 -25.04 12.84 -1.67
C LEU A 239 -25.19 11.32 -1.60
N SER A 240 -24.79 10.59 -2.64
CA SER A 240 -24.92 9.12 -2.71
C SER A 240 -23.61 8.46 -3.13
N PHE A 241 -23.27 7.36 -2.47
CA PHE A 241 -22.07 6.56 -2.76
C PHE A 241 -22.45 5.15 -3.21
N TYR A 242 -21.70 4.59 -4.15
CA TYR A 242 -21.99 3.30 -4.78
C TYR A 242 -20.73 2.44 -4.93
N SER A 243 -20.81 1.14 -4.61
CA SER A 243 -19.80 0.16 -4.97
C SER A 243 -20.05 -0.29 -6.40
N ILE A 244 -19.05 -0.19 -7.26
CA ILE A 244 -19.14 -0.56 -8.67
C ILE A 244 -18.38 -1.87 -8.90
N SER A 245 -19.04 -2.81 -9.56
CA SER A 245 -18.43 -4.00 -10.18
C SER A 245 -18.64 -3.95 -11.69
N ARG A 246 -18.01 -4.88 -12.43
CA ARG A 246 -18.05 -4.95 -13.91
C ARG A 246 -19.44 -4.68 -14.52
N ASN A 247 -20.48 -5.25 -13.91
CA ASN A 247 -21.87 -5.19 -14.42
C ASN A 247 -22.90 -4.72 -13.37
N THR A 248 -22.47 -4.27 -12.17
CA THR A 248 -23.40 -3.92 -11.08
C THR A 248 -22.97 -2.66 -10.34
N MET A 249 -23.95 -1.83 -9.97
CA MET A 249 -23.77 -0.63 -9.17
C MET A 249 -24.65 -0.77 -7.92
N SER A 250 -24.03 -0.99 -6.76
CA SER A 250 -24.70 -1.24 -5.48
C SER A 250 -24.63 0.01 -4.62
N LEU A 251 -25.76 0.50 -4.10
CA LEU A 251 -25.75 1.63 -3.17
C LEU A 251 -25.02 1.26 -1.88
N ILE A 252 -24.10 2.13 -1.45
CA ILE A 252 -23.39 2.03 -0.16
C ILE A 252 -24.11 2.90 0.89
N HIS A 253 -24.25 4.20 0.60
CA HIS A 253 -24.91 5.18 1.47
C HIS A 253 -25.65 6.24 0.66
N THR A 254 -26.59 6.94 1.28
CA THR A 254 -27.12 8.22 0.79
C THR A 254 -27.45 9.13 1.96
N GLU A 255 -26.90 10.34 1.91
CA GLU A 255 -27.10 11.39 2.90
C GLU A 255 -28.02 12.50 2.37
N GLN A 256 -28.73 13.18 3.27
CA GLN A 256 -29.59 14.32 2.95
C GLN A 256 -29.04 15.60 3.62
N ILE A 257 -28.50 16.49 2.80
CA ILE A 257 -27.65 17.61 3.20
C ILE A 257 -28.23 18.92 2.65
N THR A 258 -28.41 19.92 3.52
CA THR A 258 -28.71 21.29 3.08
C THR A 258 -27.41 22.01 2.75
N PHE A 259 -26.97 21.93 1.49
CA PHE A 259 -25.72 22.56 1.05
C PHE A 259 -25.78 24.09 1.14
N THR A 260 -24.89 24.68 1.93
CA THR A 260 -24.79 26.14 2.17
C THR A 260 -23.70 26.81 1.34
N GLN A 261 -22.75 26.04 0.81
CA GLN A 261 -21.68 26.52 -0.08
C GLN A 261 -21.44 25.54 -1.24
N THR A 262 -20.61 25.97 -2.18
CA THR A 262 -20.08 25.12 -3.26
C THR A 262 -19.19 24.00 -2.72
N LEU A 263 -19.44 22.76 -3.18
CA LEU A 263 -18.67 21.57 -2.80
C LEU A 263 -17.48 21.33 -3.72
N TYR A 264 -16.42 20.78 -3.15
CA TYR A 264 -15.22 20.28 -3.81
C TYR A 264 -15.02 18.82 -3.41
N PRO A 265 -14.87 17.88 -4.36
CA PRO A 265 -14.46 16.51 -4.06
C PRO A 265 -13.07 16.49 -3.40
N GLY A 266 -12.82 15.52 -2.52
CA GLY A 266 -11.57 15.41 -1.79
C GLY A 266 -11.24 13.98 -1.40
N PHE A 267 -9.94 13.72 -1.22
CA PHE A 267 -9.42 12.39 -0.92
C PHE A 267 -8.41 12.44 0.22
N CYS A 268 -8.46 11.47 1.13
CA CYS A 268 -7.43 11.21 2.13
C CYS A 268 -6.87 9.80 1.94
N VAL A 269 -5.55 9.64 1.97
CA VAL A 269 -4.88 8.34 1.77
C VAL A 269 -4.20 7.91 3.08
N SER A 270 -4.98 7.23 3.92
CA SER A 270 -4.63 6.93 5.31
C SER A 270 -3.42 6.00 5.45
N SER A 271 -2.68 6.16 6.54
CA SER A 271 -1.72 5.20 7.09
C SER A 271 -2.16 4.88 8.52
N LEU A 272 -2.16 3.60 8.88
CA LEU A 272 -2.44 3.15 10.25
C LEU A 272 -1.19 2.51 10.89
N VAL A 273 -0.21 2.11 10.08
CA VAL A 273 1.15 1.73 10.48
C VAL A 273 2.21 2.29 9.53
N SER A 274 3.45 2.42 10.02
CA SER A 274 4.56 3.10 9.32
C SER A 274 5.09 2.41 8.05
N SER A 275 4.46 1.32 7.60
CA SER A 275 4.78 0.59 6.36
C SER A 275 3.87 0.89 5.17
N ASP A 276 2.83 1.72 5.34
CA ASP A 276 1.67 1.78 4.45
C ASP A 276 1.84 2.67 3.20
N TYR A 277 2.97 2.53 2.52
CA TYR A 277 3.26 3.24 1.27
C TYR A 277 2.61 2.54 0.07
N GLY A 278 2.09 3.30 -0.89
CA GLY A 278 1.46 2.75 -2.10
C GLY A 278 -0.07 2.59 -2.07
N SER A 279 -0.75 2.93 -0.97
CA SER A 279 -2.19 3.23 -1.02
C SER A 279 -2.44 4.38 -2.02
N SER A 280 -3.46 4.27 -2.88
CA SER A 280 -3.71 5.25 -3.95
C SER A 280 -5.19 5.38 -4.35
N VAL A 281 -5.53 6.51 -4.97
CA VAL A 281 -6.84 6.81 -5.57
C VAL A 281 -6.64 7.41 -6.96
N SER A 282 -7.32 6.88 -7.98
CA SER A 282 -7.36 7.40 -9.37
C SER A 282 -8.79 7.82 -9.74
N LEU A 283 -8.94 9.02 -10.31
CA LEU A 283 -10.16 9.53 -10.94
C LEU A 283 -10.38 8.86 -12.31
N CYS A 284 -11.53 8.20 -12.51
CA CYS A 284 -11.91 7.50 -13.75
C CYS A 284 -12.46 8.44 -14.84
#